data_AF-A0A527GZ12-F1
#
_entry.id   AF-A0A527GZ12-F1
#
_cell.length_a   1.000
_cell.length_b   1.000
_cell.length_c   1.000
_cell.angle_alpha   90.00
_cell.angle_beta   90.00
_cell.angle_gamma   90.00
#
_symmetry.space_group_name_H-M   'P 1'
#
loop_
_entity.id
_entity.type
_entity.pdbx_description
1 polymer ?
#
loop_
_entity_poly.entity_id
_entity_poly.type
_entity_poly.pdbx_seq_one_letter_code
_entity_poly.pdbx_strand_id
1 'polypeptide(L)'
;MIFRLLRLILIAIVAVAAQPSPGAMAQAIGQGSTQLIADQTKAIQDLTAKTDGLEKKLSAPDQDDAGLVDIRLQLEDISRAALNSALAFRSRLNDINARIQVLGPPPAQGQPPEPAIVANERAALTAEKAEINAVVAGAQNLSIRISGLVDRIATLRSQLFRSVLTKRYELSDALSPQAFSDAHDQFTGLYKAVASWLTFALKFKFQAMLAATLMALALAAVLLIGGRRLFGRIFEADASVEEPSYLSRLSVAFWSTLLPTVALGAFLASTVFFFNYYNVLRGDIGEFLNALLSVVAVAFCVNRLTNAALEPRLPNWRLIP
;
A
#
# COMPACT_ATOMS: atom_id res chain seq x y z
N MET A 1 51.62 47.74 54.78
CA MET A 1 50.16 47.51 54.76
C MET A 1 49.37 48.55 53.95
N ILE A 2 49.83 49.81 53.85
CA ILE A 2 49.17 50.90 53.10
C ILE A 2 48.96 50.62 51.60
N PHE A 3 49.93 50.00 50.91
CA PHE A 3 49.80 49.67 49.48
C PHE A 3 48.74 48.60 49.15
N ARG A 4 48.40 47.72 50.10
CA ARG A 4 47.34 46.71 49.91
C ARG A 4 45.94 47.31 50.06
N LEU A 5 45.78 48.28 50.97
CA LEU A 5 44.54 49.04 51.12
C LEU A 5 44.27 49.94 49.90
N LEU A 6 45.31 50.57 49.35
CA LEU A 6 45.15 51.41 48.16
C LEU A 6 44.71 50.60 46.92
N ARG A 7 45.22 49.37 46.76
CA ARG A 7 44.82 48.44 45.68
C ARG A 7 43.37 47.97 45.84
N LEU A 8 42.92 47.70 47.06
CA LEU A 8 41.54 47.29 47.32
C LEU A 8 40.54 48.41 47.05
N ILE A 9 40.90 49.65 47.38
CA ILE A 9 40.08 50.84 47.08
C ILE A 9 40.01 51.09 45.57
N LEU A 10 41.13 50.93 44.84
CA LEU A 10 41.15 51.12 43.39
C LEU A 10 40.33 50.05 42.64
N ILE A 11 40.35 48.80 43.12
CA ILE A 11 39.55 47.70 42.55
C ILE A 11 38.06 47.89 42.85
N ALA A 12 37.71 48.40 44.04
CA ALA A 12 36.33 48.73 44.38
C ALA A 12 35.77 49.87 43.51
N ILE A 13 36.58 50.88 43.18
CA ILE A 13 36.16 52.00 42.31
C ILE A 13 35.98 51.53 40.85
N VAL A 14 36.83 50.62 40.36
CA VAL A 14 36.69 50.04 39.00
C VAL A 14 35.50 49.08 38.91
N ALA A 15 35.19 48.33 39.98
CA ALA A 15 34.03 47.44 40.02
C ALA A 15 32.69 48.21 40.09
N VAL A 16 32.66 49.40 40.70
CA VAL A 16 31.46 50.27 40.73
C VAL A 16 31.28 51.04 39.41
N ALA A 17 32.37 51.36 38.70
CA ALA A 17 32.32 51.99 37.37
C ALA A 17 31.94 51.03 36.23
N ALA A 18 31.99 49.71 36.47
CA ALA A 18 31.66 48.66 35.49
C ALA A 18 30.24 48.09 35.66
N GLN A 19 29.32 48.82 36.29
CA GLN A 19 27.90 48.47 36.26
C GLN A 19 27.38 48.70 34.83
N PRO A 20 26.81 47.67 34.15
CA PRO A 20 26.27 47.84 32.81
C PRO A 20 25.16 48.88 32.84
N SER A 21 25.26 49.88 31.97
CA SER A 21 24.25 50.93 31.86
C SER A 21 22.89 50.31 31.47
N PRO A 22 21.76 50.79 32.02
CA PRO A 22 20.42 50.28 31.69
C PRO A 22 20.12 50.29 30.18
N GLY A 23 20.71 51.23 29.44
CA GLY A 23 20.60 51.33 27.98
C GLY A 23 21.27 50.17 27.22
N ALA A 24 22.42 49.66 27.70
CA ALA A 24 23.10 48.53 27.08
C ALA A 24 22.33 47.21 27.27
N MET A 25 21.66 47.05 28.42
CA MET A 25 20.77 45.91 28.66
C MET A 25 19.47 46.03 27.83
N ALA A 26 18.90 47.23 27.67
CA ALA A 26 17.74 47.46 26.82
C ALA A 26 18.03 47.17 25.34
N GLN A 27 19.22 47.51 24.84
CA GLN A 27 19.65 47.18 23.47
C GLN A 27 19.91 45.68 23.27
N ALA A 28 20.53 44.99 24.23
CA ALA A 28 20.72 43.54 24.17
C ALA A 28 19.39 42.76 24.20
N ILE A 29 18.42 43.22 24.99
CA ILE A 29 17.08 42.63 25.12
C ILE A 29 16.21 42.92 23.89
N GLY A 30 16.40 44.06 23.21
CA GLY A 30 15.73 44.38 21.94
C GLY A 30 16.30 43.61 20.76
N GLN A 31 17.62 43.42 20.68
CA GLN A 31 18.23 42.64 19.60
C GLN A 31 17.83 41.16 19.63
N GLY A 32 17.74 40.55 20.81
CA GLY A 32 17.29 39.17 20.96
C GLY A 32 15.83 38.94 20.54
N SER A 33 14.95 39.94 20.72
CA SER A 33 13.55 39.81 20.30
C SER A 33 13.35 40.08 18.81
N THR A 34 14.09 41.02 18.21
CA THR A 34 14.08 41.21 16.75
C THR A 34 14.53 39.94 16.04
N GLN A 35 15.56 39.26 16.55
CA GLN A 35 16.02 37.99 16.01
C GLN A 35 14.98 36.88 16.18
N LEU A 36 14.35 36.76 17.36
CA LEU A 36 13.26 35.81 17.59
C LEU A 36 12.08 36.06 16.65
N ILE A 37 11.68 37.32 16.44
CA ILE A 37 10.60 37.70 15.52
C ILE A 37 10.96 37.25 14.10
N ALA A 38 12.18 37.54 13.63
CA ALA A 38 12.63 37.14 12.30
C ALA A 38 12.64 35.60 12.13
N ASP A 39 13.18 34.88 13.11
CA ASP A 39 13.28 33.42 13.09
C ASP A 39 11.90 32.75 13.08
N GLN A 40 10.98 33.21 13.94
CA GLN A 40 9.62 32.66 14.00
C GLN A 40 8.80 33.05 12.78
N THR A 41 8.96 34.27 12.26
CA THR A 41 8.30 34.69 11.01
C THR A 41 8.69 33.77 9.86
N LYS A 42 9.99 33.49 9.72
CA LYS A 42 10.50 32.55 8.72
C LYS A 42 9.98 31.13 8.96
N ALA A 43 9.95 30.66 10.20
CA ALA A 43 9.40 29.35 10.53
C ALA A 43 7.92 29.22 10.11
N ILE A 44 7.09 30.23 10.39
CA ILE A 44 5.67 30.23 9.96
C ILE A 44 5.54 30.26 8.43
N GLN A 45 6.41 30.99 7.72
CA GLN A 45 6.43 30.99 6.25
C GLN A 45 6.80 29.61 5.69
N ASP A 46 7.82 28.96 6.24
CA ASP A 46 8.25 27.61 5.83
C ASP A 46 7.14 26.57 6.09
N LEU A 47 6.47 26.65 7.25
CA LEU A 47 5.32 25.80 7.58
C LEU A 47 4.12 26.04 6.65
N THR A 48 3.91 27.29 6.24
CA THR A 48 2.87 27.64 5.27
C THR A 48 3.17 27.02 3.90
N ALA A 49 4.40 27.15 3.40
CA ALA A 49 4.82 26.55 2.14
C ALA A 49 4.70 25.02 2.13
N LYS A 50 5.05 24.36 3.25
CA LYS A 50 4.82 22.91 3.42
C LYS A 50 3.35 22.55 3.37
N THR A 51 2.49 23.32 4.03
CA THR A 51 1.03 23.13 4.01
C THR A 51 0.47 23.26 2.60
N ASP A 52 0.93 24.25 1.82
CA ASP A 52 0.54 24.42 0.41
C ASP A 52 0.93 23.21 -0.44
N GLY A 53 2.13 22.66 -0.22
CA GLY A 53 2.59 21.45 -0.88
C GLY A 53 1.71 20.23 -0.58
N LEU A 54 1.31 20.07 0.68
CA LEU A 54 0.43 18.99 1.12
C LEU A 54 -1.00 19.14 0.58
N GLU A 55 -1.55 20.36 0.55
CA GLU A 55 -2.87 20.62 -0.04
C GLU A 55 -2.91 20.31 -1.53
N LYS A 56 -1.83 20.62 -2.27
CA LYS A 56 -1.71 20.23 -3.69
C LYS A 56 -1.71 18.71 -3.85
N LYS A 57 -0.96 17.98 -3.01
CA LYS A 57 -0.95 16.51 -3.01
C LYS A 57 -2.33 15.93 -2.70
N LEU A 58 -3.07 16.55 -1.79
CA LEU A 58 -4.44 16.15 -1.42
C LEU A 58 -5.44 16.27 -2.58
N SER A 59 -5.16 17.15 -3.55
CA SER A 59 -6.02 17.35 -4.73
C SER A 59 -5.64 16.47 -5.92
N ALA A 60 -4.64 15.57 -5.78
CA ALA A 60 -4.26 14.65 -6.83
C ALA A 60 -5.31 13.52 -7.00
N PRO A 61 -5.62 13.07 -8.23
CA PRO A 61 -6.66 12.06 -8.50
C PRO A 61 -6.41 10.68 -7.89
N ASP A 62 -5.15 10.30 -7.66
CA ASP A 62 -4.73 8.93 -7.27
C ASP A 62 -4.33 8.81 -5.80
N GLN A 63 -4.96 9.57 -4.89
CA GLN A 63 -4.70 9.42 -3.45
C GLN A 63 -5.36 8.16 -2.90
N ASP A 64 -4.54 7.22 -2.43
CA ASP A 64 -4.92 6.04 -1.68
C ASP A 64 -5.05 6.33 -0.17
N ASP A 65 -5.74 5.47 0.58
CA ASP A 65 -6.03 5.70 2.01
C ASP A 65 -4.75 5.87 2.84
N ALA A 66 -3.67 5.16 2.48
CA ALA A 66 -2.37 5.27 3.11
C ALA A 66 -1.73 6.65 2.89
N GLY A 67 -1.77 7.17 1.66
CA GLY A 67 -1.28 8.52 1.34
C GLY A 67 -2.04 9.62 2.09
N LEU A 68 -3.36 9.48 2.23
CA LEU A 68 -4.20 10.41 2.98
C LEU A 68 -3.87 10.43 4.49
N VAL A 69 -3.54 9.27 5.07
CA VAL A 69 -3.11 9.18 6.47
C VAL A 69 -1.76 9.85 6.68
N ASP A 70 -0.80 9.63 5.79
CA ASP A 70 0.53 10.29 5.86
C ASP A 70 0.41 11.81 5.79
N ILE A 71 -0.38 12.33 4.82
CA ILE A 71 -0.63 13.77 4.70
C ILE A 71 -1.26 14.33 5.98
N ARG A 72 -2.24 13.61 6.57
CA ARG A 72 -2.87 14.03 7.82
C ARG A 72 -1.85 14.14 8.96
N LEU A 73 -0.97 13.15 9.13
CA LEU A 73 0.05 13.17 10.18
C LEU A 73 1.00 14.36 10.02
N GLN A 74 1.46 14.61 8.79
CA GLN A 74 2.32 15.75 8.49
C GLN A 74 1.62 17.09 8.77
N LEU A 75 0.34 17.22 8.42
CA LEU A 75 -0.47 18.39 8.74
C LEU A 75 -0.59 18.60 10.26
N GLU A 76 -0.87 17.55 11.04
CA GLU A 76 -0.95 17.65 12.50
C GLU A 76 0.38 18.09 13.13
N ASP A 77 1.51 17.62 12.60
CA ASP A 77 2.84 18.05 13.05
C ASP A 77 3.14 19.51 12.72
N ILE A 78 2.74 19.98 11.53
CA ILE A 78 2.83 21.39 11.15
C ILE A 78 1.97 22.25 12.09
N SER A 79 0.76 21.82 12.43
CA SER A 79 -0.13 22.55 13.35
C SER A 79 0.51 22.67 14.74
N ARG A 80 1.07 21.59 15.27
CA ARG A 80 1.83 21.59 16.52
C ARG A 80 3.02 22.56 16.47
N ALA A 81 3.79 22.55 15.39
CA ALA A 81 4.93 23.44 15.21
C ALA A 81 4.51 24.92 15.14
N ALA A 82 3.41 25.24 14.44
CA ALA A 82 2.87 26.59 14.36
C ALA A 82 2.42 27.11 15.74
N LEU A 83 1.72 26.28 16.52
CA LEU A 83 1.30 26.64 17.88
C LEU A 83 2.50 26.85 18.82
N ASN A 84 3.54 26.02 18.71
CA ASN A 84 4.77 26.20 19.49
C ASN A 84 5.48 27.53 19.16
N SER A 85 5.46 27.96 17.90
CA SER A 85 5.97 29.27 17.49
C SER A 85 5.22 30.42 18.16
N ALA A 86 3.88 30.34 18.21
CA ALA A 86 3.06 31.32 18.94
C ALA A 86 3.33 31.30 20.45
N LEU A 87 3.52 30.12 21.05
CA LEU A 87 3.81 29.97 22.48
C LEU A 87 5.18 30.56 22.87
N ALA A 88 6.16 30.55 21.98
CA ALA A 88 7.49 31.13 22.23
C ALA A 88 7.44 32.63 22.56
N PHE A 89 6.45 33.35 22.05
CA PHE A 89 6.27 34.79 22.30
C PHE A 89 5.55 35.13 23.61
N ARG A 90 4.99 34.13 24.32
CA ARG A 90 4.15 34.37 25.50
C ARG A 90 4.89 35.16 26.60
N SER A 91 6.14 34.77 26.90
CA SER A 91 6.96 35.48 27.90
C SER A 91 7.24 36.91 27.46
N ARG A 92 7.68 37.10 26.20
CA ARG A 92 8.04 38.42 25.68
C ARG A 92 6.85 39.38 25.64
N LEU A 93 5.67 38.91 25.25
CA LEU A 93 4.45 39.73 25.29
C LEU A 93 4.10 40.16 26.71
N ASN A 94 4.27 39.29 27.71
CA ASN A 94 4.05 39.65 29.11
C ASN A 94 5.04 40.74 29.56
N ASP A 95 6.32 40.59 29.22
CA ASP A 95 7.36 41.57 29.56
C ASP A 95 7.08 42.93 28.91
N ILE A 96 6.74 42.95 27.61
CA ILE A 96 6.39 44.18 26.88
C ILE A 96 5.17 44.85 27.53
N ASN A 97 4.11 44.09 27.84
CA ASN A 97 2.90 44.63 28.47
C ASN A 97 3.19 45.22 29.85
N ALA A 98 3.99 44.54 30.67
CA ALA A 98 4.40 45.03 31.99
C ALA A 98 5.22 46.33 31.87
N ARG A 99 6.13 46.40 30.89
CA ARG A 99 6.98 47.58 30.65
C ARG A 99 6.18 48.78 30.14
N ILE A 100 5.23 48.56 29.22
CA ILE A 100 4.27 49.59 28.78
C ILE A 100 3.41 50.09 29.95
N GLN A 101 3.00 49.21 30.86
CA GLN A 101 2.21 49.58 32.03
C GLN A 101 3.00 50.46 33.00
N VAL A 102 4.30 50.19 33.20
CA VAL A 102 5.21 51.01 34.02
C VAL A 102 5.43 52.40 33.39
N LEU A 103 5.52 52.49 32.06
CA LEU A 103 5.66 53.78 31.35
C LEU A 103 4.40 54.65 31.46
N GLY A 104 3.24 54.08 31.83
CA GLY A 104 1.98 54.79 31.97
C GLY A 104 1.37 55.24 30.64
N PRO A 105 0.17 55.87 30.61
CA PRO A 105 -0.43 56.41 29.39
C PRO A 105 0.29 57.68 28.89
N PRO A 106 0.08 58.10 27.63
CA PRO A 106 0.62 59.37 27.12
C PRO A 106 0.04 60.55 27.91
N PRO A 107 0.76 61.69 28.04
CA PRO A 107 0.22 62.89 28.68
C PRO A 107 -1.05 63.35 27.97
N ALA A 108 -2.07 63.76 28.74
CA ALA A 108 -3.28 64.35 28.18
C ALA A 108 -2.97 65.69 27.49
N GLN A 109 -3.78 66.08 26.50
CA GLN A 109 -3.65 67.36 25.80
C GLN A 109 -3.60 68.52 26.82
N GLY A 110 -2.47 69.25 26.85
CA GLY A 110 -2.24 70.39 27.74
C GLY A 110 -1.28 70.14 28.92
N GLN A 111 -0.78 68.91 29.13
CA GLN A 111 0.29 68.64 30.10
C GLN A 111 1.71 68.87 29.53
N PRO A 112 2.74 69.06 30.39
CA PRO A 112 4.11 69.18 29.93
C PRO A 112 4.50 68.00 29.03
N PRO A 113 5.19 68.22 27.90
CA PRO A 113 5.58 67.16 26.99
C PRO A 113 6.44 66.13 27.72
N GLU A 114 6.14 64.84 27.52
CA GLU A 114 6.94 63.78 28.14
C GLU A 114 8.38 63.80 27.58
N PRO A 115 9.37 63.32 28.35
CA PRO A 115 10.73 63.19 27.84
C PRO A 115 10.74 62.34 26.56
N ALA A 116 11.39 62.82 25.50
CA ALA A 116 11.43 62.13 24.20
C ALA A 116 11.90 60.66 24.28
N ILE A 117 12.71 60.34 25.29
CA ILE A 117 13.19 58.99 25.56
C ILE A 117 12.03 58.04 25.92
N VAL A 118 11.08 58.49 26.76
CA VAL A 118 9.91 57.70 27.19
C VAL A 118 8.96 57.48 26.02
N ALA A 119 8.74 58.52 25.21
CA ALA A 119 7.92 58.45 24.00
C ALA A 119 8.48 57.46 22.98
N ASN A 120 9.78 57.53 22.74
CA ASN A 120 10.47 56.63 21.81
C ASN A 120 10.46 55.19 22.31
N GLU A 121 10.66 54.94 23.60
CA GLU A 121 10.63 53.57 24.16
C GLU A 121 9.22 52.98 24.12
N ARG A 122 8.18 53.77 24.45
CA ARG A 122 6.77 53.38 24.31
C ARG A 122 6.41 53.04 22.87
N ALA A 123 6.84 53.87 21.92
CA ALA A 123 6.61 53.64 20.50
C ALA A 123 7.31 52.36 20.01
N ALA A 124 8.56 52.14 20.38
CA ALA A 124 9.32 50.95 20.03
C ALA A 124 8.68 49.66 20.58
N LEU A 125 8.28 49.65 21.86
CA LEU A 125 7.61 48.50 22.48
C LEU A 125 6.23 48.21 21.86
N THR A 126 5.51 49.27 21.44
CA THR A 126 4.22 49.11 20.75
C THR A 126 4.39 48.54 19.35
N ALA A 127 5.42 48.97 18.62
CA ALA A 127 5.78 48.42 17.32
C ALA A 127 6.18 46.94 17.44
N GLU A 128 7.04 46.60 18.40
CA GLU A 128 7.45 45.20 18.64
C GLU A 128 6.24 44.30 18.99
N LYS A 129 5.32 44.79 19.84
CA LYS A 129 4.08 44.07 20.16
C LYS A 129 3.22 43.83 18.92
N ALA A 130 3.13 44.81 18.03
CA ALA A 130 2.36 44.68 16.78
C ALA A 130 2.98 43.61 15.86
N GLU A 131 4.31 43.59 15.73
CA GLU A 131 5.03 42.57 14.96
C GLU A 131 4.81 41.16 15.53
N ILE A 132 4.97 40.98 16.84
CA ILE A 132 4.73 39.70 17.50
C ILE A 132 3.28 39.24 17.30
N ASN A 133 2.31 40.13 17.47
CA ASN A 133 0.90 39.80 17.27
C ASN A 133 0.61 39.38 15.82
N ALA A 134 1.28 39.96 14.82
CA ALA A 134 1.15 39.54 13.44
C ALA A 134 1.64 38.10 13.23
N VAL A 135 2.77 37.72 13.83
CA VAL A 135 3.30 36.34 13.76
C VAL A 135 2.37 35.36 14.46
N VAL A 136 1.88 35.70 15.66
CA VAL A 136 0.92 34.88 16.42
C VAL A 136 -0.38 34.69 15.62
N ALA A 137 -0.91 35.74 15.00
CA ALA A 137 -2.08 35.64 14.14
C ALA A 137 -1.82 34.73 12.92
N GLY A 138 -0.64 34.83 12.31
CA GLY A 138 -0.21 33.93 11.23
C GLY A 138 -0.22 32.46 11.64
N ALA A 139 0.33 32.15 12.81
CA ALA A 139 0.33 30.80 13.38
C ALA A 139 -1.09 30.26 13.66
N GLN A 140 -1.97 31.10 14.21
CA GLN A 140 -3.37 30.74 14.49
C GLN A 140 -4.15 30.47 13.19
N ASN A 141 -4.01 31.35 12.20
CA ASN A 141 -4.63 31.18 10.89
C ASN A 141 -4.15 29.89 10.20
N LEU A 142 -2.86 29.58 10.29
CA LEU A 142 -2.30 28.34 9.76
C LEU A 142 -2.91 27.11 10.46
N SER A 143 -3.06 27.14 11.78
CA SER A 143 -3.70 26.05 12.55
C SER A 143 -5.16 25.83 12.15
N ILE A 144 -5.93 26.91 11.95
CA ILE A 144 -7.32 26.83 11.47
C ILE A 144 -7.38 26.21 10.07
N ARG A 145 -6.51 26.66 9.16
CA ARG A 145 -6.43 26.12 7.80
C ARG A 145 -6.10 24.64 7.80
N ILE A 146 -5.14 24.22 8.63
CA ILE A 146 -4.76 22.82 8.76
C ILE A 146 -5.94 21.98 9.26
N SER A 147 -6.69 22.44 10.26
CA SER A 147 -7.88 21.73 10.73
C SER A 147 -8.89 21.49 9.60
N GLY A 148 -9.14 22.49 8.75
CA GLY A 148 -9.99 22.33 7.57
C GLY A 148 -9.48 21.29 6.56
N LEU A 149 -8.15 21.20 6.37
CA LEU A 149 -7.55 20.17 5.50
C LEU A 149 -7.68 18.76 6.12
N VAL A 150 -7.53 18.63 7.43
CA VAL A 150 -7.72 17.35 8.13
C VAL A 150 -9.17 16.87 8.02
N ASP A 151 -10.15 17.77 8.14
CA ASP A 151 -11.57 17.46 7.96
C ASP A 151 -11.89 17.03 6.53
N ARG A 152 -11.27 17.67 5.53
CA ARG A 152 -11.37 17.26 4.12
C ARG A 152 -10.79 15.87 3.91
N ILE A 153 -9.65 15.55 4.52
CA ILE A 153 -9.07 14.20 4.48
C ILE A 153 -10.05 13.17 5.07
N ALA A 154 -10.66 13.45 6.23
CA ALA A 154 -11.63 12.54 6.83
C ALA A 154 -12.83 12.26 5.89
N THR A 155 -13.29 13.29 5.17
CA THR A 155 -14.36 13.16 4.17
C THR A 155 -13.93 12.30 2.98
N LEU A 156 -12.75 12.54 2.41
CA LEU A 156 -12.20 11.75 1.30
C LEU A 156 -12.01 10.29 1.68
N ARG A 157 -11.44 10.02 2.85
CA ARG A 157 -11.26 8.65 3.36
C ARG A 157 -12.61 7.94 3.57
N SER A 158 -13.61 8.65 4.08
CA SER A 158 -14.97 8.12 4.20
C SER A 158 -15.58 7.78 2.83
N GLN A 159 -15.33 8.62 1.81
CA GLN A 159 -15.76 8.35 0.44
C GLN A 159 -15.02 7.16 -0.17
N LEU A 160 -13.70 7.02 0.02
CA LEU A 160 -12.92 5.87 -0.41
C LEU A 160 -13.37 4.58 0.31
N PHE A 161 -13.61 4.65 1.61
CA PHE A 161 -14.12 3.51 2.36
C PHE A 161 -15.51 3.08 1.86
N ARG A 162 -16.39 4.05 1.61
CA ARG A 162 -17.70 3.78 0.99
C ARG A 162 -17.52 3.21 -0.40
N SER A 163 -16.65 3.76 -1.25
CA SER A 163 -16.43 3.26 -2.60
C SER A 163 -15.86 1.84 -2.60
N VAL A 164 -15.04 1.47 -1.62
CA VAL A 164 -14.54 0.10 -1.42
C VAL A 164 -15.64 -0.83 -0.90
N LEU A 165 -16.46 -0.43 0.07
CA LEU A 165 -17.59 -1.23 0.55
C LEU A 165 -18.70 -1.37 -0.50
N THR A 166 -18.95 -0.33 -1.27
CA THR A 166 -19.92 -0.30 -2.37
C THR A 166 -19.29 -0.72 -3.68
N LYS A 167 -18.00 -1.12 -3.71
CA LYS A 167 -17.39 -1.88 -4.80
C LYS A 167 -18.02 -3.26 -4.79
N ARG A 168 -19.32 -3.30 -5.11
CA ARG A 168 -19.95 -4.45 -5.73
C ARG A 168 -19.05 -4.71 -6.93
N TYR A 169 -18.38 -5.86 -6.97
CA TYR A 169 -17.94 -6.40 -8.26
C TYR A 169 -19.13 -6.20 -9.20
N GLU A 170 -18.90 -5.60 -10.37
CA GLU A 170 -19.95 -5.38 -11.35
C GLU A 170 -20.36 -6.74 -11.94
N LEU A 171 -21.02 -7.56 -11.13
CA LEU A 171 -21.74 -8.75 -11.58
C LEU A 171 -22.79 -8.35 -12.63
N SER A 172 -23.18 -7.07 -12.72
CA SER A 172 -24.01 -6.53 -13.80
C SER A 172 -23.37 -6.64 -15.17
N ASP A 173 -22.05 -6.44 -15.28
CA ASP A 173 -21.34 -6.47 -16.56
C ASP A 173 -20.97 -7.92 -16.92
N ALA A 174 -20.56 -8.71 -15.92
CA ALA A 174 -20.29 -10.15 -16.05
C ALA A 174 -21.55 -11.01 -16.25
N LEU A 175 -22.73 -10.57 -15.77
CA LEU A 175 -24.04 -11.19 -16.02
C LEU A 175 -24.90 -10.32 -16.95
N SER A 176 -24.27 -9.48 -17.77
CA SER A 176 -25.00 -8.67 -18.75
C SER A 176 -25.69 -9.57 -19.78
N PRO A 177 -26.81 -9.12 -20.36
CA PRO A 177 -27.42 -9.80 -21.50
C PRO A 177 -26.43 -10.02 -22.65
N GLN A 178 -25.47 -9.11 -22.81
CA GLN A 178 -24.37 -9.22 -23.77
C GLN A 178 -23.46 -10.40 -23.44
N ALA A 179 -22.96 -10.50 -22.20
CA ALA A 179 -22.12 -11.62 -21.77
C ALA A 179 -22.84 -12.97 -21.91
N PHE A 180 -24.15 -13.02 -21.64
CA PHE A 180 -24.95 -14.23 -21.87
C PHE A 180 -25.11 -14.57 -23.35
N SER A 181 -25.34 -13.56 -24.21
CA SER A 181 -25.39 -13.73 -25.67
C SER A 181 -24.06 -14.21 -26.21
N ASP A 182 -22.95 -13.59 -25.81
CA ASP A 182 -21.60 -13.95 -26.25
C ASP A 182 -21.24 -15.37 -25.80
N ALA A 183 -21.60 -15.75 -24.57
CA ALA A 183 -21.44 -17.13 -24.09
C ALA A 183 -22.28 -18.10 -24.93
N HIS A 184 -23.54 -17.78 -25.21
CA HIS A 184 -24.40 -18.61 -26.06
C HIS A 184 -23.83 -18.75 -27.48
N ASP A 185 -23.34 -17.67 -28.07
CA ASP A 185 -22.74 -17.68 -29.41
C ASP A 185 -21.45 -18.51 -29.44
N GLN A 186 -20.61 -18.43 -28.41
CA GLN A 186 -19.43 -19.30 -28.28
C GLN A 186 -19.81 -20.78 -28.14
N PHE A 187 -20.81 -21.10 -27.32
CA PHE A 187 -21.30 -22.49 -27.16
C PHE A 187 -21.90 -23.03 -28.45
N THR A 188 -22.70 -22.23 -29.16
CA THR A 188 -23.27 -22.64 -30.45
C THR A 188 -22.19 -22.77 -31.53
N GLY A 189 -21.16 -21.91 -31.50
CA GLY A 189 -19.97 -22.01 -32.34
C GLY A 189 -19.21 -23.32 -32.12
N LEU A 190 -18.92 -23.68 -30.87
CA LEU A 190 -18.28 -24.94 -30.51
C LEU A 190 -19.12 -26.14 -30.98
N TYR A 191 -20.43 -26.13 -30.70
CA TYR A 191 -21.33 -27.20 -31.12
C TYR A 191 -21.33 -27.37 -32.65
N LYS A 192 -21.43 -26.27 -33.40
CA LYS A 192 -21.39 -26.29 -34.87
C LYS A 192 -20.05 -26.80 -35.38
N ALA A 193 -18.93 -26.39 -34.79
CA ALA A 193 -17.60 -26.84 -35.17
C ALA A 193 -17.45 -28.36 -34.97
N VAL A 194 -17.85 -28.88 -33.80
CA VAL A 194 -17.80 -30.32 -33.48
C VAL A 194 -18.75 -31.13 -34.38
N ALA A 195 -19.99 -30.68 -34.55
CA ALA A 195 -20.98 -31.39 -35.38
C ALA A 195 -20.58 -31.41 -36.87
N SER A 196 -20.04 -30.29 -37.38
CA SER A 196 -19.50 -30.18 -38.73
C SER A 196 -18.31 -31.11 -38.93
N TRP A 197 -17.34 -31.07 -38.00
CA TRP A 197 -16.20 -31.97 -38.02
C TRP A 197 -16.61 -33.44 -37.99
N LEU A 198 -17.52 -33.82 -37.08
CA LEU A 198 -17.99 -35.21 -36.95
C LEU A 198 -18.66 -35.69 -38.23
N THR A 199 -19.52 -34.85 -38.82
CA THR A 199 -20.17 -35.16 -40.11
C THR A 199 -19.12 -35.32 -41.21
N PHE A 200 -18.10 -34.46 -41.25
CA PHE A 200 -17.00 -34.56 -42.21
C PHE A 200 -16.18 -35.84 -42.02
N ALA A 201 -15.79 -36.14 -40.79
CA ALA A 201 -14.99 -37.30 -40.43
C ALA A 201 -15.72 -38.60 -40.79
N LEU A 202 -17.02 -38.71 -40.48
CA LEU A 202 -17.83 -39.89 -40.78
C LEU A 202 -18.16 -40.03 -42.26
N LYS A 203 -18.45 -38.95 -42.99
CA LYS A 203 -18.84 -39.04 -44.41
C LYS A 203 -17.65 -39.13 -45.37
N PHE A 204 -16.58 -38.39 -45.10
CA PHE A 204 -15.47 -38.20 -46.06
C PHE A 204 -14.15 -38.83 -45.62
N LYS A 205 -13.99 -39.15 -44.33
CA LYS A 205 -12.74 -39.68 -43.76
C LYS A 205 -12.96 -40.91 -42.88
N PHE A 206 -14.04 -41.68 -43.09
CA PHE A 206 -14.41 -42.79 -42.21
C PHE A 206 -13.27 -43.80 -42.01
N GLN A 207 -12.64 -44.24 -43.10
CA GLN A 207 -11.51 -45.19 -43.04
C GLN A 207 -10.31 -44.61 -42.28
N ALA A 208 -10.02 -43.33 -42.47
CA ALA A 208 -8.92 -42.63 -41.79
C ALA A 208 -9.22 -42.44 -40.29
N MET A 209 -10.46 -42.09 -39.95
CA MET A 209 -10.94 -42.00 -38.57
C MET A 209 -10.89 -43.35 -37.86
N LEU A 210 -11.30 -44.43 -38.54
CA LEU A 210 -11.25 -45.79 -38.01
C LEU A 210 -9.80 -46.27 -37.81
N ALA A 211 -8.92 -45.99 -38.78
CA ALA A 211 -7.49 -46.30 -38.64
C ALA A 211 -6.86 -45.54 -37.46
N ALA A 212 -7.16 -44.24 -37.32
CA ALA A 212 -6.68 -43.42 -36.22
C ALA A 212 -7.16 -43.92 -34.85
N THR A 213 -8.45 -44.26 -34.72
CA THR A 213 -9.00 -44.79 -33.47
C THR A 213 -8.44 -46.16 -33.14
N LEU A 214 -8.31 -47.06 -34.12
CA LEU A 214 -7.70 -48.38 -33.91
C LEU A 214 -6.24 -48.25 -33.45
N MET A 215 -5.45 -47.36 -34.05
CA MET A 215 -4.05 -47.14 -33.64
C MET A 215 -3.97 -46.55 -32.23
N ALA A 216 -4.83 -45.60 -31.89
CA ALA A 216 -4.92 -45.04 -30.54
C ALA A 216 -5.31 -46.12 -29.51
N LEU A 217 -6.30 -46.96 -29.82
CA LEU A 217 -6.73 -48.07 -28.96
C LEU A 217 -5.69 -49.18 -28.86
N ALA A 218 -4.98 -49.49 -29.94
CA ALA A 218 -3.87 -50.45 -29.93
C ALA A 218 -2.76 -49.97 -28.99
N LEU A 219 -2.39 -48.69 -29.06
CA LEU A 219 -1.44 -48.11 -28.11
C LEU A 219 -1.99 -48.12 -26.68
N ALA A 220 -3.26 -47.79 -26.48
CA ALA A 220 -3.90 -47.89 -25.16
C ALA A 220 -3.80 -49.32 -24.59
N ALA A 221 -4.05 -50.34 -25.43
CA ALA A 221 -3.91 -51.73 -25.06
C ALA A 221 -2.46 -52.09 -24.70
N VAL A 222 -1.49 -51.62 -25.48
CA VAL A 222 -0.06 -51.80 -25.18
C VAL A 222 0.32 -51.14 -23.84
N LEU A 223 -0.14 -49.92 -23.59
CA LEU A 223 0.11 -49.20 -22.33
C LEU A 223 -0.58 -49.87 -21.13
N LEU A 224 -1.81 -50.34 -21.29
CA LEU A 224 -2.56 -51.02 -20.22
C LEU A 224 -1.98 -52.41 -19.91
N ILE A 225 -1.73 -53.23 -20.94
CA ILE A 225 -1.20 -54.59 -20.78
C ILE A 225 0.27 -54.52 -20.37
N GLY A 226 1.08 -53.71 -21.06
CA GLY A 226 2.49 -53.50 -20.76
C GLY A 226 2.69 -52.86 -19.39
N GLY A 227 1.91 -51.83 -19.05
CA GLY A 227 1.94 -51.17 -17.75
C GLY A 227 1.61 -52.14 -16.61
N ARG A 228 0.53 -52.92 -16.72
CA ARG A 228 0.17 -53.94 -15.72
C ARG A 228 1.20 -55.05 -15.63
N ARG A 229 1.76 -55.52 -16.74
CA ARG A 229 2.71 -56.64 -16.75
C ARG A 229 4.08 -56.26 -16.22
N LEU A 230 4.58 -55.06 -16.54
CA LEU A 230 5.90 -54.58 -16.12
C LEU A 230 5.90 -54.03 -14.70
N PHE A 231 4.80 -53.39 -14.29
CA PHE A 231 4.78 -52.60 -13.06
C PHE A 231 3.65 -52.94 -12.09
N GLY A 232 2.87 -54.00 -12.35
CA GLY A 232 1.70 -54.37 -11.52
C GLY A 232 2.01 -54.60 -10.04
N ARG A 233 3.27 -54.87 -9.66
CA ARG A 233 3.68 -55.07 -8.26
C ARG A 233 4.18 -53.82 -7.55
N ILE A 234 4.44 -52.72 -8.26
CA ILE A 234 5.15 -51.55 -7.70
C ILE A 234 4.18 -50.48 -7.18
N PHE A 235 2.92 -50.51 -7.60
CA PHE A 235 1.93 -49.43 -7.32
C PHE A 235 0.73 -49.87 -6.47
N GLU A 236 0.62 -51.15 -6.13
CA GLU A 236 -0.44 -51.66 -5.25
C GLU A 236 0.07 -51.66 -3.81
N ALA A 237 -0.62 -50.94 -2.93
CA ALA A 237 -0.38 -51.00 -1.50
C ALA A 237 -0.76 -52.39 -0.99
N ASP A 238 0.18 -53.03 -0.30
CA ASP A 238 -0.02 -54.37 0.22
C ASP A 238 -0.83 -54.30 1.51
N ALA A 239 -2.05 -54.84 1.46
CA ALA A 239 -2.98 -54.86 2.58
C ALA A 239 -2.50 -55.77 3.74
N SER A 240 -1.50 -56.63 3.50
CA SER A 240 -0.91 -57.50 4.52
C SER A 240 0.12 -56.79 5.42
N VAL A 241 0.54 -55.57 5.06
CA VAL A 241 1.50 -54.78 5.82
C VAL A 241 0.77 -53.84 6.77
N GLU A 242 0.75 -54.16 8.07
CA GLU A 242 0.09 -53.35 9.10
C GLU A 242 0.81 -52.03 9.38
N GLU A 243 2.16 -52.01 9.31
CA GLU A 243 2.99 -50.82 9.56
C GLU A 243 3.99 -50.53 8.42
N PRO A 244 3.55 -49.94 7.29
CA PRO A 244 4.45 -49.57 6.21
C PRO A 244 5.33 -48.38 6.61
N SER A 245 6.62 -48.45 6.26
CA SER A 245 7.59 -47.36 6.44
C SER A 245 7.17 -46.09 5.67
N TYR A 246 7.58 -44.91 6.14
CA TYR A 246 7.31 -43.65 5.45
C TYR A 246 7.82 -43.65 4.00
N LEU A 247 9.00 -44.22 3.75
CA LEU A 247 9.56 -44.31 2.39
C LEU A 247 8.76 -45.26 1.49
N SER A 248 8.19 -46.35 2.02
CA SER A 248 7.36 -47.24 1.22
C SER A 248 6.01 -46.60 0.88
N ARG A 249 5.41 -45.85 1.80
CA ARG A 249 4.19 -45.05 1.55
C ARG A 249 4.43 -44.00 0.46
N LEU A 250 5.52 -43.24 0.60
CA LEU A 250 5.91 -42.21 -0.39
C LEU A 250 6.19 -42.82 -1.76
N SER A 251 6.91 -43.94 -1.83
CA SER A 251 7.20 -44.62 -3.08
C SER A 251 5.92 -45.13 -3.77
N VAL A 252 5.04 -45.81 -3.03
CA VAL A 252 3.78 -46.34 -3.58
C VAL A 252 2.89 -45.20 -4.08
N ALA A 253 2.72 -44.13 -3.31
CA ALA A 253 1.90 -43.00 -3.74
C ALA A 253 2.49 -42.22 -4.91
N PHE A 254 3.80 -42.02 -4.92
CA PHE A 254 4.51 -41.39 -6.04
C PHE A 254 4.27 -42.18 -7.32
N TRP A 255 4.51 -43.48 -7.26
CA TRP A 255 4.44 -44.31 -8.44
C TRP A 255 3.02 -44.67 -8.88
N SER A 256 2.06 -44.80 -7.94
CA SER A 256 0.63 -44.97 -8.24
C SER A 256 0.00 -43.73 -8.87
N THR A 257 0.64 -42.57 -8.72
CA THR A 257 0.23 -41.33 -9.39
C THR A 257 0.98 -41.16 -10.71
N LEU A 258 2.31 -41.31 -10.71
CA LEU A 258 3.16 -40.98 -11.85
C LEU A 258 2.89 -41.88 -13.05
N LEU A 259 2.92 -43.21 -12.90
CA LEU A 259 2.78 -44.10 -14.05
C LEU A 259 1.42 -44.02 -14.73
N PRO A 260 0.28 -44.07 -14.00
CA PRO A 260 -1.01 -43.93 -14.63
C PRO A 260 -1.17 -42.57 -15.33
N THR A 261 -0.61 -41.50 -14.76
CA THR A 261 -0.67 -40.15 -15.36
C THR A 261 0.17 -40.07 -16.64
N VAL A 262 1.39 -40.62 -16.63
CA VAL A 262 2.25 -40.69 -17.83
C VAL A 262 1.63 -41.58 -18.90
N ALA A 263 1.07 -42.73 -18.53
CA ALA A 263 0.40 -43.64 -19.47
C ALA A 263 -0.83 -42.97 -20.10
N LEU A 264 -1.64 -42.27 -19.31
CA LEU A 264 -2.76 -41.48 -19.83
C LEU A 264 -2.25 -40.36 -20.75
N GLY A 265 -1.24 -39.59 -20.33
CA GLY A 265 -0.66 -38.53 -21.15
C GLY A 265 -0.13 -39.04 -22.49
N ALA A 266 0.58 -40.17 -22.51
CA ALA A 266 1.08 -40.81 -23.72
C ALA A 266 -0.08 -41.28 -24.63
N PHE A 267 -1.13 -41.86 -24.05
CA PHE A 267 -2.34 -42.25 -24.78
C PHE A 267 -3.05 -41.03 -25.41
N LEU A 268 -3.24 -39.95 -24.65
CA LEU A 268 -3.89 -38.74 -25.12
C LEU A 268 -3.07 -38.04 -26.22
N ALA A 269 -1.77 -37.88 -26.02
CA ALA A 269 -0.86 -37.32 -27.01
C ALA A 269 -0.85 -38.14 -28.30
N SER A 270 -0.85 -39.46 -28.19
CA SER A 270 -0.87 -40.35 -29.36
C SER A 270 -2.22 -40.34 -30.07
N THR A 271 -3.32 -40.15 -29.34
CA THR A 271 -4.65 -39.95 -29.93
C THR A 271 -4.65 -38.72 -30.82
N VAL A 272 -4.14 -37.59 -30.35
CA VAL A 272 -3.99 -36.36 -31.17
C VAL A 272 -3.06 -36.61 -32.35
N PHE A 273 -1.92 -37.28 -32.11
CA PHE A 273 -0.96 -37.60 -33.16
C PHE A 273 -1.59 -38.42 -34.29
N PHE A 274 -2.29 -39.51 -34.00
CA PHE A 274 -2.92 -40.34 -35.03
C PHE A 274 -4.03 -39.59 -35.77
N PHE A 275 -4.88 -38.87 -35.05
CA PHE A 275 -5.95 -38.09 -35.67
C PHE A 275 -5.41 -36.98 -36.57
N ASN A 276 -4.26 -36.39 -36.23
CA ASN A 276 -3.58 -35.42 -37.07
C ASN A 276 -2.89 -36.09 -38.28
N TYR A 277 -2.17 -37.20 -38.05
CA TYR A 277 -1.49 -37.99 -39.08
C TYR A 277 -2.44 -38.44 -40.20
N TYR A 278 -3.63 -38.92 -39.83
CA TYR A 278 -4.68 -39.32 -40.76
C TYR A 278 -5.49 -38.14 -41.35
N ASN A 279 -5.11 -36.89 -41.04
CA ASN A 279 -5.78 -35.67 -41.46
C ASN A 279 -7.29 -35.67 -41.16
N VAL A 280 -7.65 -36.17 -39.97
CA VAL A 280 -9.03 -36.22 -39.46
C VAL A 280 -9.38 -34.91 -38.76
N LEU A 281 -8.42 -34.28 -38.08
CA LEU A 281 -8.60 -32.97 -37.45
C LEU A 281 -8.59 -31.88 -38.53
N ARG A 282 -9.69 -31.12 -38.65
CA ARG A 282 -9.84 -30.02 -39.62
C ARG A 282 -10.31 -28.75 -38.90
N GLY A 283 -9.78 -27.60 -39.34
CA GLY A 283 -10.08 -26.30 -38.72
C GLY A 283 -9.63 -26.29 -37.27
N ASP A 284 -10.40 -25.62 -36.40
CA ASP A 284 -10.04 -25.40 -35.00
C ASP A 284 -10.31 -26.61 -34.09
N ILE A 285 -10.81 -27.73 -34.64
CA ILE A 285 -11.13 -28.92 -33.84
C ILE A 285 -9.92 -29.54 -33.15
N GLY A 286 -8.73 -29.39 -33.75
CA GLY A 286 -7.49 -29.85 -33.14
C GLY A 286 -7.18 -29.09 -31.86
N GLU A 287 -7.45 -27.78 -31.84
CA GLU A 287 -7.28 -26.94 -30.66
C GLU A 287 -8.28 -27.31 -29.56
N PHE A 288 -9.55 -27.48 -29.92
CA PHE A 288 -10.59 -27.91 -28.98
C PHE A 288 -10.30 -29.29 -28.37
N LEU A 289 -9.81 -30.23 -29.19
CA LEU A 289 -9.42 -31.55 -28.71
C LEU A 289 -8.24 -31.47 -27.75
N ASN A 290 -7.18 -30.72 -28.08
CA ASN A 290 -6.03 -30.56 -27.19
C ASN A 290 -6.41 -29.90 -25.86
N ALA A 291 -7.23 -28.85 -25.90
CA ALA A 291 -7.77 -28.20 -24.71
C ALA A 291 -8.55 -29.20 -23.84
N LEU A 292 -9.49 -29.95 -24.43
CA LEU A 292 -10.26 -30.98 -23.71
C LEU A 292 -9.35 -32.05 -23.08
N LEU A 293 -8.39 -32.57 -23.85
CA LEU A 293 -7.51 -33.64 -23.38
C LEU A 293 -6.55 -33.14 -22.28
N SER A 294 -6.10 -31.89 -22.33
CA SER A 294 -5.30 -31.29 -21.27
C SER A 294 -6.08 -31.20 -19.94
N VAL A 295 -7.35 -30.78 -19.99
CA VAL A 295 -8.22 -30.74 -18.81
C VAL A 295 -8.43 -32.14 -18.24
N VAL A 296 -8.66 -33.14 -19.09
CA VAL A 296 -8.79 -34.54 -18.67
C VAL A 296 -7.51 -35.04 -18.01
N ALA A 297 -6.33 -34.74 -18.58
CA ALA A 297 -5.04 -35.14 -18.02
C ALA A 297 -4.81 -34.53 -16.63
N VAL A 298 -5.09 -33.23 -16.47
CA VAL A 298 -4.95 -32.52 -15.19
C VAL A 298 -5.94 -33.08 -14.15
N ALA A 299 -7.22 -33.21 -14.50
CA ALA A 299 -8.24 -33.73 -13.60
C ALA A 299 -7.91 -35.17 -13.14
N PHE A 300 -7.42 -36.00 -14.05
CA PHE A 300 -6.98 -37.35 -13.73
C PHE A 300 -5.75 -37.36 -12.80
N CYS A 301 -4.74 -36.53 -13.08
CA CYS A 301 -3.55 -36.39 -12.24
C CYS A 301 -3.92 -35.98 -10.82
N VAL A 302 -4.76 -34.95 -10.68
CA VAL A 302 -5.24 -34.46 -9.38
C VAL A 302 -6.03 -35.54 -8.64
N ASN A 303 -6.95 -36.23 -9.34
CA ASN A 303 -7.73 -37.32 -8.75
C ASN A 303 -6.82 -38.46 -8.25
N ARG A 304 -5.82 -38.85 -9.04
CA ARG A 304 -4.86 -39.90 -8.67
C ARG A 304 -3.99 -39.49 -7.51
N LEU A 305 -3.46 -38.27 -7.53
CA LEU A 305 -2.65 -37.72 -6.43
C LEU A 305 -3.45 -37.68 -5.12
N THR A 306 -4.70 -37.23 -5.19
CA THR A 306 -5.60 -37.17 -4.03
C THR A 306 -5.86 -38.56 -3.46
N ASN A 307 -6.19 -39.53 -4.33
CA ASN A 307 -6.43 -40.91 -3.90
C ASN A 307 -5.17 -41.59 -3.37
N ALA A 308 -3.99 -41.27 -3.91
CA ALA A 308 -2.72 -41.81 -3.46
C ALA A 308 -2.25 -41.20 -2.12
N ALA A 309 -2.54 -39.91 -1.88
CA ALA A 309 -2.18 -39.23 -0.64
C ALA A 309 -3.10 -39.62 0.52
N LEU A 310 -4.42 -39.69 0.27
CA LEU A 310 -5.45 -39.95 1.29
C LEU A 310 -5.79 -41.43 1.45
N GLU A 311 -5.43 -42.25 0.48
CA GLU A 311 -5.60 -43.72 0.43
C GLU A 311 -6.82 -44.24 1.20
N PRO A 312 -8.06 -43.91 0.76
CA PRO A 312 -9.27 -44.12 1.56
C PRO A 312 -9.58 -45.59 1.84
N ARG A 313 -9.04 -46.51 1.04
CA ARG A 313 -9.22 -47.95 1.19
C ARG A 313 -8.24 -48.60 2.17
N LEU A 314 -7.06 -48.01 2.38
CA LEU A 314 -6.01 -48.54 3.25
C LEU A 314 -5.44 -47.40 4.12
N PRO A 315 -6.10 -47.07 5.25
CA PRO A 315 -5.70 -45.95 6.11
C PRO A 315 -4.24 -46.01 6.58
N ASN A 316 -3.69 -47.23 6.75
CA ASN A 316 -2.32 -47.45 7.18
C ASN A 316 -1.27 -46.97 6.15
N TRP A 317 -1.66 -46.80 4.89
CA TRP A 317 -0.77 -46.39 3.80
C TRP A 317 -0.83 -44.89 3.48
N ARG A 318 -1.69 -44.13 4.17
CA ARG A 318 -1.79 -42.68 4.04
C ARG A 318 -0.44 -42.00 4.28
N LEU A 319 -0.15 -41.00 3.44
CA LEU A 319 1.02 -40.13 3.62
C LEU A 319 0.82 -39.07 4.70
N ILE A 320 -0.43 -38.66 4.90
CA ILE A 320 -0.80 -37.64 5.87
C ILE A 320 -1.57 -38.34 6.99
N PRO A 321 -1.15 -38.22 8.27
CA PRO A 321 -1.85 -38.80 9.40
C PRO A 321 -3.26 -38.21 9.60
#